data_AF-A0A532T3A6-F1
#
_entry.id   AF-A0A532T3A6-F1
#
_cell.length_a   1.000
_cell.length_b   1.000
_cell.length_c   1.000
_cell.angle_alpha   90.00
_cell.angle_beta   90.00
_cell.angle_gamma   90.00
#
_symmetry.space_group_name_H-M   'P 1'
#
loop_
_entity.id
_entity.type
_entity.pdbx_description
1 polymer ?
#
loop_
_entity_poly.entity_id
_entity_poly.type
_entity_poly.pdbx_seq_one_letter_code
_entity_poly.pdbx_strand_id
1 'polypeptide(L)' 'MAKLERVIAETKEILRKDTRGLTIREISEKTKVSRITAAMALMKLEGAELIDVRVIGNCKLHYLKYGK' A
#
# COMPACT_ATOMS: atom_id res chain seq x y z
N MET A 1 20.36 2.92 3.11
CA MET A 1 18.92 2.69 3.37
C MET A 1 18.30 2.11 2.12
N ALA A 2 17.61 0.98 2.22
CA ALA A 2 17.17 0.22 1.06
C ALA A 2 16.03 0.96 0.33
N LYS A 3 16.08 1.04 -1.00
CA LYS A 3 15.06 1.68 -1.85
C LYS A 3 13.63 1.26 -1.49
N LEU A 4 13.45 0.02 -1.03
CA LEU A 4 12.18 -0.54 -0.59
C LEU A 4 11.62 0.10 0.69
N GLU A 5 12.47 0.45 1.66
CA GLU A 5 12.02 1.08 2.92
C GLU A 5 11.41 2.46 2.67
N ARG A 6 12.00 3.22 1.74
CA ARG A 6 11.44 4.50 1.29
C ARG A 6 10.05 4.31 0.66
N VAL A 7 9.89 3.29 -0.18
CA VAL A 7 8.61 2.99 -0.84
C VAL A 7 7.55 2.57 0.18
N ILE A 8 7.92 1.82 1.22
CA ILE A 8 7.00 1.45 2.31
C ILE A 8 6.50 2.70 3.05
N ALA A 9 7.42 3.61 3.42
CA ALA A 9 7.06 4.85 4.11
C ALA A 9 6.12 5.72 3.24
N GLU A 10 6.44 5.86 1.95
CA GLU A 10 5.63 6.65 1.01
C GLU A 10 4.26 6.02 0.78
N THR A 11 4.18 4.69 0.63
CA THR A 11 2.92 3.94 0.50
C THR A 11 2.04 4.15 1.73
N LYS A 12 2.63 4.11 2.94
CA LYS A 12 1.92 4.36 4.19
C LYS A 12 1.35 5.79 4.23
N GLU A 13 2.13 6.79 3.80
CA GLU A 13 1.67 8.18 3.75
C GLU A 13 0.53 8.39 2.75
N ILE A 14 0.61 7.75 1.59
CA ILE A 14 -0.42 7.78 0.56
C ILE A 14 -1.72 7.14 1.09
N LEU A 15 -1.63 5.95 1.68
CA LEU A 15 -2.77 5.25 2.28
C LEU A 15 -3.35 6.01 3.48
N ARG A 16 -2.53 6.81 4.18
CA ARG A 16 -3.01 7.70 5.26
C ARG A 16 -3.87 8.85 4.72
N LYS A 17 -3.50 9.42 3.57
CA LYS A 17 -4.21 10.53 2.92
C LYS A 17 -5.49 10.05 2.21
N ASP A 18 -5.46 8.85 1.63
CA ASP A 18 -6.57 8.25 0.90
C ASP A 18 -7.34 7.22 1.77
N THR A 19 -8.43 7.65 2.39
CA THR A 19 -9.30 6.79 3.22
C THR A 19 -10.18 5.82 2.42
N ARG A 20 -10.22 5.98 1.09
CA ARG A 20 -11.03 5.14 0.17
C ARG A 20 -10.42 3.76 -0.09
N GLY A 21 -9.15 3.58 0.29
CA GLY A 21 -8.33 2.43 -0.06
C GLY A 21 -7.84 2.54 -1.50
N LEU A 22 -6.64 1.99 -1.75
CA LEU A 22 -5.99 2.08 -3.06
C LEU A 22 -5.64 0.71 -3.59
N THR A 23 -5.72 0.56 -4.91
CA THR A 23 -5.21 -0.62 -5.61
C THR A 23 -3.69 -0.58 -5.75
N ILE A 24 -3.07 -1.74 -6.00
CA ILE A 24 -1.64 -1.85 -6.30
C ILE A 24 -1.26 -0.95 -7.49
N ARG A 25 -2.15 -0.82 -8.47
CA ARG A 25 -1.95 0.04 -9.64
C ARG A 25 -1.87 1.51 -9.23
N GLU A 26 -2.83 2.00 -8.46
CA GLU A 26 -2.83 3.40 -8.02
C GLU A 26 -1.61 3.73 -7.14
N ILE A 27 -1.22 2.80 -6.26
CA ILE A 27 -0.01 2.96 -5.45
C ILE A 27 1.24 3.02 -6.33
N SER A 28 1.33 2.14 -7.33
CA SER A 28 2.41 2.12 -8.32
C SER A 28 2.48 3.44 -9.10
N GLU A 29 1.33 3.98 -9.54
CA GLU A 29 1.24 5.26 -10.25
C GLU A 29 1.65 6.45 -9.34
N LYS A 30 1.23 6.46 -8.07
CA LYS A 30 1.57 7.52 -7.12
C LYS A 30 3.03 7.49 -6.66
N THR A 31 3.58 6.31 -6.41
CA THR A 31 4.97 6.12 -5.95
C THR A 31 5.99 6.05 -7.09
N LYS A 32 5.53 6.03 -8.36
CA LYS A 32 6.35 5.88 -9.57
C LYS A 32 7.27 4.65 -9.54
N VAL A 33 6.82 3.58 -8.90
CA VAL A 33 7.52 2.28 -8.86
C VAL A 33 6.75 1.23 -9.64
N SER A 34 7.42 0.14 -9.99
CA SER A 34 6.76 -1.00 -10.62
C SER A 34 5.70 -1.62 -9.71
N ARG A 35 4.62 -2.14 -10.31
CA ARG A 35 3.55 -2.86 -9.60
C ARG A 35 4.06 -3.97 -8.68
N ILE A 36 5.13 -4.66 -9.08
CA ILE A 36 5.80 -5.69 -8.27
C ILE A 36 6.39 -5.07 -7.00
N THR A 37 7.09 -3.94 -7.11
CA THR A 37 7.68 -3.24 -5.96
C THR A 37 6.60 -2.70 -5.01
N ALA A 38 5.51 -2.16 -5.57
CA ALA A 38 4.36 -1.73 -4.78
C ALA A 38 3.71 -2.92 -4.04
N ALA A 39 3.56 -4.07 -4.72
CA ALA A 39 3.05 -5.29 -4.10
C ALA A 39 3.95 -5.80 -2.97
N MET A 40 5.29 -5.78 -3.14
CA MET A 40 6.23 -6.13 -2.07
C MET A 40 6.13 -5.18 -0.87
N ALA A 41 5.97 -3.88 -1.11
CA ALA A 41 5.80 -2.89 -0.04
C ALA A 41 4.50 -3.13 0.74
N LEU A 42 3.40 -3.41 0.03
CA LEU A 42 2.12 -3.78 0.62
C LEU A 42 2.20 -5.08 1.42
N MET A 43 2.84 -6.12 0.88
CA MET A 43 3.03 -7.39 1.59
C MET A 43 3.78 -7.22 2.92
N LYS A 44 4.77 -6.32 2.96
CA LYS A 44 5.46 -5.98 4.22
C LYS A 44 4.56 -5.22 5.21
N LEU A 45 3.74 -4.29 4.72
CA LEU A 45 2.77 -3.56 5.54
C LEU A 45 1.66 -4.48 6.08
N GLU A 46 1.22 -5.45 5.27
CA GLU A 46 0.22 -6.46 5.61
C GLU A 46 0.79 -7.42 6.67
N GLY A 47 2.02 -7.91 6.47
CA GLY A 47 2.72 -8.73 7.47
C GLY A 47 3.01 -8.01 8.78
N ALA A 48 3.01 -6.67 8.77
CA ALA A 48 3.10 -5.83 9.97
C ALA A 48 1.73 -5.45 10.55
N GLU A 49 0.63 -5.97 9.99
CA GLU A 49 -0.77 -5.68 10.37
C GLU A 49 -1.14 -4.18 10.32
N LEU A 50 -0.43 -3.40 9.52
CA LEU A 50 -0.65 -1.95 9.38
C LEU A 50 -1.67 -1.59 8.31
N ILE A 51 -1.98 -2.52 7.41
CA ILE A 51 -2.95 -2.33 6.34
C ILE A 51 -3.99 -3.46 6.36
N ASP A 52 -5.17 -3.14 5.86
CA ASP A 52 -6.27 -4.08 5.65
C ASP A 52 -6.52 -4.22 4.15
N VAL A 53 -6.83 -5.43 3.69
CA VAL A 53 -7.07 -5.70 2.27
C VAL A 53 -8.52 -6.11 2.08
N ARG A 54 -9.27 -5.27 1.37
CA ARG A 54 -10.65 -5.55 0.99
C ARG A 54 -10.72 -5.91 -0.47
N VAL A 55 -11.35 -7.04 -0.76
CA VAL A 55 -11.68 -7.43 -2.13
C VAL A 55 -13.04 -6.84 -2.49
N ILE A 56 -13.08 -6.02 -3.54
CA ILE A 56 -14.31 -5.45 -4.11
C ILE A 56 -14.38 -5.86 -5.58
N GLY A 57 -15.32 -6.77 -5.90
CA GLY A 57 -15.39 -7.39 -7.22
C GLY A 57 -14.09 -8.14 -7.55
N ASN A 58 -13.45 -7.77 -8.67
CA ASN A 58 -12.16 -8.33 -9.11
C ASN A 58 -10.93 -7.53 -8.64
N CYS A 59 -11.11 -6.48 -7.84
CA CYS A 59 -10.01 -5.62 -7.39
C CYS A 59 -9.73 -5.77 -5.89
N LYS A 60 -8.45 -5.70 -5.53
CA LYS A 60 -7.98 -5.64 -4.14
C LYS A 60 -7.66 -4.20 -3.79
N LEU A 61 -8.39 -3.65 -2.81
CA LEU A 61 -8.14 -2.34 -2.23
C LEU A 61 -7.41 -2.51 -0.90
N HIS A 62 -6.38 -1.70 -0.71
CA HIS A 62 -5.54 -1.71 0.47
C HIS A 62 -5.84 -0.45 1.27
N TYR A 63 -6.12 -0.60 2.55
CA TYR A 63 -6.50 0.47 3.47
C TYR A 63 -5.47 0.57 4.57
N LEU A 64 -5.17 1.77 5.05
CA LEU A 64 -4.43 1.89 6.29
C LEU A 64 -5.33 1.51 7.47
N LYS A 65 -4.89 0.56 8.29
CA LYS A 65 -5.61 0.18 9.51
C LYS A 65 -5.40 1.30 10.53
N TYR A 66 -6.38 2.18 10.68
CA TYR A 66 -6.39 3.18 11.74
C TYR A 66 -6.72 2.48 13.06
N GLY A 67 -5.69 2.01 13.76
CA GLY A 67 -5.87 1.22 14.98
C GLY A 67 -4.57 0.78 15.65
N LYS A 68 -3.61 1.70 15.82
CA LYS A 68 -2.65 1.72 16.93
C LYS A 68 -1.89 3.05 16.95
#